data_AF-A0ABD3WJA3-F1
#
_entry.id   AF-A0ABD3WJA3-F1
#
_cell.length_a   1.000
_cell.length_b   1.000
_cell.length_c   1.000
_cell.angle_alpha   90.00
_cell.angle_beta   90.00
_cell.angle_gamma   90.00
#
_symmetry.space_group_name_H-M   'P 1'
#
loop_
_entity.id
_entity.type
_entity.pdbx_description
1 polymer ?
#
loop_
_entity_poly.entity_id
_entity_poly.type
_entity_poly.pdbx_seq_one_letter_code
_entity_poly.pdbx_strand_id
1 'polypeptide(L)'
;MAGLGATTQIDVESTSRQFREFLSSYNKLTEMCFMDCINDFTSRKISNAEDTCALNCMEKYMKMTQRISQRFQESQLLSTDAAGSTVQNLKSAVQ
;
A
#
# COMPACT_ATOMS: atom_id res chain seq x y z
N MET A 1 28.58 22.56 12.61
CA MET A 1 27.69 23.67 12.26
C MET A 1 28.05 24.16 10.86
N ALA A 2 27.37 23.67 9.83
CA ALA A 2 27.27 24.27 8.49
C ALA A 2 26.26 23.39 7.74
N GLY A 3 25.00 23.83 7.71
CA GLY A 3 24.01 23.26 6.80
C GLY A 3 24.29 23.73 5.38
N LEU A 4 23.59 23.13 4.42
CA LEU A 4 22.91 23.82 3.31
C LEU A 4 22.17 22.77 2.45
N GLY A 5 20.85 22.88 2.41
CA GLY A 5 20.04 22.59 1.22
C GLY A 5 19.80 21.13 0.86
N ALA A 6 18.96 20.43 1.62
CA ALA A 6 18.15 19.37 1.02
C ALA A 6 17.11 20.06 0.11
N THR A 7 17.51 20.38 -1.13
CA THR A 7 16.53 20.66 -2.18
C THR A 7 15.71 19.39 -2.33
N THR A 8 14.44 19.43 -1.95
CA THR A 8 13.43 18.47 -2.37
C THR A 8 13.32 18.57 -3.89
N GLN A 9 14.22 17.89 -4.60
CA GLN A 9 13.95 17.47 -5.96
C GLN A 9 12.83 16.45 -5.85
N ILE A 10 11.59 16.94 -5.90
CA ILE A 10 10.46 16.10 -6.25
C ILE A 10 10.75 15.66 -7.68
N ASP A 11 11.38 14.50 -7.81
CA ASP A 11 11.70 13.90 -9.09
C ASP A 11 10.37 13.71 -9.82
N VAL A 12 10.14 14.50 -10.87
CA VAL A 12 8.88 14.51 -11.63
C VAL A 12 8.55 13.12 -12.14
N GLU A 13 9.58 12.30 -12.42
CA GLU A 13 9.41 10.91 -12.80
C GLU A 13 8.87 10.08 -11.63
N SER A 14 9.45 10.22 -10.43
CA SER A 14 8.96 9.53 -9.22
C SER A 14 7.52 9.90 -8.87
N THR A 15 7.15 11.17 -9.04
CA THR A 15 5.80 11.67 -8.78
C THR A 15 4.81 11.12 -9.81
N SER A 16 5.21 11.06 -11.07
CA SER A 16 4.39 10.48 -12.13
C SER A 16 4.13 8.98 -11.92
N ARG A 17 5.13 8.24 -11.41
CA ARG A 17 4.99 6.82 -11.07
C ARG A 17 4.03 6.62 -9.89
N GLN A 18 4.20 7.38 -8.80
CA GLN A 18 3.30 7.34 -7.65
C GLN A 18 1.85 7.67 -8.05
N PHE A 19 1.64 8.63 -8.94
CA PHE A 19 0.29 8.95 -9.42
C PHE A 19 -0.32 7.82 -10.25
N ARG A 20 0.47 7.16 -11.10
CA ARG A 20 0.01 5.97 -11.84
C ARG A 20 -0.37 4.82 -10.92
N GLU A 21 0.43 4.56 -9.89
CA GLU A 21 0.16 3.54 -8.87
C GLU A 21 -1.10 3.87 -8.07
N PHE A 22 -1.29 5.14 -7.72
CA PHE A 22 -2.51 5.61 -7.08
C PHE A 22 -3.75 5.35 -7.94
N LEU A 23 -3.72 5.72 -9.23
CA LEU A 23 -4.84 5.48 -10.14
C LEU A 23 -5.13 3.99 -10.33
N SER A 24 -4.09 3.16 -10.40
CA SER A 24 -4.25 1.70 -10.47
C SER A 24 -4.93 1.15 -9.21
N SER A 25 -4.51 1.63 -8.03
CA SER A 25 -5.10 1.24 -6.74
C SER A 25 -6.54 1.73 -6.61
N TYR A 26 -6.83 2.95 -7.07
CA TYR A 26 -8.18 3.52 -7.12
C TYR A 26 -9.10 2.65 -7.97
N ASN A 27 -8.69 2.32 -9.19
CA ASN A 27 -9.48 1.46 -10.08
C ASN A 27 -9.75 0.09 -9.43
N LYS A 28 -8.73 -0.50 -8.81
CA LYS A 28 -8.88 -1.79 -8.12
C LYS A 28 -9.88 -1.73 -6.98
N LEU A 29 -9.81 -0.68 -6.17
CA LEU A 29 -10.72 -0.44 -5.06
C LEU A 29 -12.16 -0.27 -5.56
N THR A 30 -12.35 0.56 -6.60
CA THR A 30 -13.68 0.81 -7.15
C THR A 30 -14.32 -0.46 -7.73
N GLU A 31 -13.54 -1.30 -8.43
CA GLU A 31 -14.01 -2.58 -8.96
C GLU A 31 -14.43 -3.53 -7.82
N MET A 32 -13.60 -3.64 -6.78
CA MET A 32 -13.87 -4.52 -5.64
C MET A 32 -15.14 -4.10 -4.90
N CYS A 33 -15.26 -2.82 -4.53
CA CYS A 33 -16.44 -2.36 -3.81
C CYS A 33 -17.70 -2.39 -4.67
N PHE A 34 -17.58 -2.20 -5.99
CA PHE A 34 -18.73 -2.39 -6.88
C PHE A 34 -19.23 -3.84 -6.87
N MET A 35 -18.32 -4.81 -7.02
CA MET A 35 -18.66 -6.24 -7.03
C MET A 35 -19.20 -6.74 -5.69
N ASP A 36 -18.69 -6.21 -4.57
CA ASP A 36 -19.09 -6.66 -3.23
C ASP A 36 -20.38 -5.98 -2.74
N CYS A 37 -20.61 -4.72 -3.12
CA CYS A 37 -21.71 -3.93 -2.54
C CYS A 37 -22.90 -3.71 -3.48
N ILE A 38 -22.70 -3.58 -4.79
CA ILE A 38 -23.81 -3.29 -5.72
C ILE A 38 -24.45 -4.61 -6.15
N ASN A 39 -25.64 -4.86 -5.62
CA ASN A 39 -26.35 -6.13 -5.82
C ASN A 39 -27.80 -5.95 -6.27
N ASP A 40 -28.36 -4.74 -6.21
CA ASP A 40 -29.69 -4.43 -6.71
C ASP A 40 -29.61 -3.70 -8.06
N PHE A 41 -30.06 -4.40 -9.11
CA PHE A 41 -30.09 -3.87 -10.48
C PHE A 41 -31.52 -3.48 -10.93
N THR A 42 -32.45 -3.30 -10.01
CA THR A 42 -33.84 -2.93 -10.31
C THR A 42 -34.04 -1.43 -10.56
N SER A 43 -33.08 -0.59 -10.16
CA SER A 43 -33.15 0.87 -10.29
C SER A 43 -31.79 1.47 -10.66
N ARG A 44 -31.79 2.69 -11.22
CA ARG A 44 -30.56 3.47 -11.48
C ARG A 44 -30.05 4.22 -10.24
N LYS A 45 -30.78 4.17 -9.12
CA LYS A 45 -30.40 4.83 -7.87
C LYS A 45 -29.71 3.81 -6.98
N ILE A 46 -28.61 4.23 -6.37
CA ILE A 46 -27.93 3.45 -5.33
C ILE A 46 -28.81 3.50 -4.08
N SER A 47 -29.08 2.34 -3.49
CA SER A 47 -29.82 2.28 -2.23
C SER A 47 -28.97 2.74 -1.05
N ASN A 48 -29.60 3.20 0.04
CA ASN A 48 -28.85 3.60 1.25
C ASN A 48 -27.98 2.46 1.83
N ALA A 49 -28.41 1.21 1.64
CA ALA A 49 -27.67 0.03 2.09
C ALA A 49 -26.39 -0.17 1.25
N GLU A 50 -26.50 -0.05 -0.07
CA GLU A 50 -25.36 -0.15 -1.00
C GLU A 50 -24.37 1.01 -0.81
N ASP A 51 -24.87 2.24 -0.59
CA ASP A 51 -24.05 3.42 -0.30
C ASP A 51 -23.24 3.24 1.00
N THR A 52 -23.92 2.81 2.06
CA THR A 52 -23.27 2.49 3.35
C THR A 52 -22.25 1.35 3.19
N CYS A 53 -22.57 0.32 2.40
CA CYS A 53 -21.64 -0.77 2.10
C CYS A 53 -20.39 -0.26 1.40
N ALA A 54 -20.54 0.57 0.35
CA ALA A 54 -19.42 1.10 -0.43
C ALA A 54 -18.48 1.96 0.44
N LEU A 55 -19.02 2.79 1.33
CA LEU A 55 -18.23 3.58 2.28
C LEU A 55 -17.42 2.69 3.24
N ASN A 56 -18.07 1.69 3.83
CA ASN A 56 -17.42 0.73 4.72
C ASN A 56 -16.37 -0.12 3.98
N CYS A 57 -16.65 -0.51 2.74
CA CYS A 57 -15.72 -1.25 1.88
C CYS A 57 -14.44 -0.43 1.64
N MET A 58 -14.59 0.83 1.24
CA MET A 58 -13.47 1.76 1.04
C MET A 58 -12.61 1.88 2.30
N GLU A 59 -13.23 2.19 3.43
CA GLU A 59 -12.52 2.37 4.70
C GLU A 59 -11.79 1.10 5.13
N LYS A 60 -12.47 -0.05 5.04
CA LYS A 60 -11.90 -1.36 5.37
C LYS A 60 -10.72 -1.70 4.48
N TYR A 61 -10.83 -1.47 3.17
CA TYR A 61 -9.75 -1.74 2.22
C TYR A 61 -8.50 -0.91 2.51
N MET A 62 -8.67 0.40 2.77
CA MET A 62 -7.53 1.27 3.08
C MET A 62 -6.84 0.87 4.39
N LYS A 63 -7.62 0.63 5.46
CA LYS A 63 -7.09 0.15 6.74
C LYS A 63 -6.39 -1.21 6.61
N MET A 64 -6.98 -2.13 5.86
CA MET A 64 -6.39 -3.43 5.57
C MET A 64 -5.06 -3.28 4.83
N THR A 65 -5.02 -2.50 3.76
CA THR A 65 -3.82 -2.27 2.94
C THR A 65 -2.69 -1.70 3.81
N GLN A 66 -2.98 -0.68 4.63
CA GLN A 66 -2.01 -0.10 5.56
C GLN A 66 -1.48 -1.14 6.57
N ARG A 67 -2.36 -1.96 7.14
CA ARG A 67 -1.96 -3.01 8.10
C ARG A 67 -1.08 -4.07 7.43
N ILE A 68 -1.44 -4.51 6.22
CA ILE A 68 -0.65 -5.47 5.44
C ILE A 68 0.73 -4.89 5.16
N SER A 69 0.82 -3.64 4.68
CA SER A 69 2.09 -2.97 4.43
C SER A 69 2.97 -2.93 5.68
N GLN A 70 2.41 -2.61 6.85
CA GLN A 70 3.17 -2.60 8.10
C GLN A 70 3.73 -3.98 8.44
N ARG A 71 2.91 -5.04 8.37
CA ARG A 71 3.37 -6.41 8.66
C ARG A 71 4.39 -6.91 7.63
N PHE A 72 4.23 -6.53 6.37
CA PHE A 72 5.17 -6.88 5.31
C PHE A 72 6.54 -6.23 5.55
N GLN A 73 6.57 -4.95 5.94
CA GLN A 73 7.82 -4.27 6.30
C GLN A 73 8.50 -4.94 7.51
N GLU A 74 7.75 -5.29 8.55
CA GLU A 74 8.30 -6.04 9.70
C GLU A 74 8.90 -7.39 9.26
N SER A 75 8.21 -8.13 8.39
CA SER A 75 8.67 -9.43 7.88
C SER A 75 9.93 -9.30 7.01
N GLN A 76 10.03 -8.23 6.23
CA GLN A 76 11.19 -7.94 5.39
C GLN A 76 12.42 -7.61 6.23
N LEU A 77 12.26 -6.86 7.33
CA LEU A 77 13.33 -6.56 8.27
C LEU A 77 13.88 -7.84 8.92
N LEU A 78 13.00 -8.68 9.46
CA LEU A 78 13.39 -9.98 10.07
C LEU A 78 14.13 -10.89 9.08
N SER A 79 13.69 -10.93 7.82
CA SER A 79 14.31 -11.72 6.77
C SER A 79 15.68 -11.17 6.36
N THR A 80 15.84 -9.85 6.38
CA THR A 80 17.12 -9.17 6.09
C THR A 80 18.11 -9.35 7.24
N ASP A 81 17.65 -9.33 8.50
CA ASP A 81 18.47 -9.61 9.68
C ASP A 81 18.96 -11.07 9.71
N ALA A 82 18.09 -12.01 9.33
CA ALA A 82 18.47 -13.42 9.16
C ALA A 82 19.54 -13.59 8.06
N ALA A 83 19.41 -12.89 6.93
CA ALA A 83 20.44 -12.86 5.89
C ALA A 83 21.75 -12.20 6.39
N GLY A 84 21.66 -11.13 7.19
CA GLY A 84 22.81 -10.43 7.78
C GLY A 84 23.61 -11.29 8.77
N SER A 85 22.94 -12.10 9.59
CA SER A 85 23.59 -13.02 10.54
C SER A 85 24.39 -14.14 9.84
N THR A 86 23.94 -14.61 8.68
CA THR A 86 24.66 -15.61 7.88
C THR A 86 25.93 -15.02 7.25
N VAL A 87 25.88 -13.75 6.82
CA VAL A 87 27.05 -13.02 6.27
C VAL A 87 28.11 -12.72 7.34
N GLN A 88 27.71 -12.44 8.59
CA GLN A 88 28.64 -12.27 9.70
C GLN A 88 29.32 -13.59 10.10
N ASN A 89 28.58 -14.70 10.17
CA ASN A 89 29.14 -16.01 10.51
C ASN A 89 30.12 -16.53 9.44
N LEU A 90 29.89 -16.22 8.15
CA LEU A 90 30.82 -16.54 7.07
C LEU A 90 32.13 -15.74 7.13
N LYS A 91 32.10 -14.47 7.56
CA LYS A 91 33.33 -13.67 7.72
C LYS A 91 34.23 -14.18 8.83
N SER A 92 33.66 -14.71 9.92
CA SER A 92 34.40 -15.28 11.05
C SER A 92 35.04 -16.64 10.73
N ALA A 93 34.51 -17.39 9.76
CA ALA A 93 35.01 -18.71 9.37
C ALA A 93 36.12 -18.66 8.30
N VAL A 94 36.43 -17.48 7.77
CA VAL A 94 37.48 -17.23 6.76
C VAL A 94 38.73 -16.56 7.37
N GLN A 95 38.76 -16.35 8.69
CA GLN A 95 39.92 -15.81 9.41
C GLN A 95 40.77 -16.93 10.01
#